data_AF-A0A972CGE6-F1
#
_entry.id   AF-A0A972CGE6-F1
#
_cell.length_a   1.000
_cell.length_b   1.000
_cell.length_c   1.000
_cell.angle_alpha   90.00
_cell.angle_beta   90.00
_cell.angle_gamma   90.00
#
_symmetry.space_group_name_H-M   'P 1'
#
loop_
_entity.id
_entity.type
_entity.pdbx_description
1 polymer ?
#
loop_
_entity_poly.entity_id
_entity_poly.type
_entity_poly.pdbx_seq_one_letter_code
_entity_poly.pdbx_strand_id
1 'polypeptide(L)'
;MDILGVWKGILCIDGMNKYIEDEYFQIEVLSIDDNGNLSVEVSEEKQPKGLTDTKPSELENYILKGSFVNGKLRLSNDSVTIEADLDRDNGIIKGVYFKNNTPDLKATIELNKE
;
A
#
# COMPACT_ATOMS: atom_id res chain seq x y z
N MET A 1 -15.97 -4.79 13.70
CA MET A 1 -14.49 -4.84 13.71
C MET A 1 -14.00 -3.82 12.73
N ASP A 2 -13.19 -2.90 13.23
CA ASP A 2 -12.94 -1.60 12.62
C ASP A 2 -11.75 -1.69 11.67
N ILE A 3 -11.94 -1.36 10.39
CA ILE A 3 -10.83 -1.27 9.42
C ILE A 3 -10.02 0.02 9.63
N LEU A 4 -10.58 0.99 10.36
CA LEU A 4 -9.90 2.23 10.71
C LEU A 4 -8.59 1.95 11.47
N GLY A 5 -7.64 2.85 11.24
CA GLY A 5 -6.31 2.80 11.85
C GLY A 5 -5.20 2.55 10.85
N VAL A 6 -4.00 2.31 11.39
CA VAL A 6 -2.76 2.20 10.63
C VAL A 6 -2.42 0.74 10.36
N TRP A 7 -2.01 0.48 9.12
CA TRP A 7 -1.60 -0.82 8.61
C TRP A 7 -0.21 -0.68 8.03
N LYS A 8 0.75 -1.47 8.51
CA LYS A 8 2.18 -1.34 8.16
C LYS A 8 2.73 -2.65 7.64
N GLY A 9 3.65 -2.54 6.69
CA GLY A 9 4.38 -3.70 6.20
C GLY A 9 5.38 -3.30 5.12
N ILE A 10 5.63 -4.26 4.24
CA ILE A 10 6.72 -4.18 3.27
C ILE A 10 6.14 -4.24 1.86
N LEU A 11 6.67 -3.40 0.98
CA LEU A 11 6.44 -3.44 -0.45
C LEU A 11 7.46 -4.39 -1.11
N CYS A 12 6.97 -5.51 -1.65
CA CYS A 12 7.78 -6.45 -2.40
C CYS A 12 7.64 -6.17 -3.90
N ILE A 13 8.63 -5.51 -4.51
CA ILE A 13 8.61 -5.25 -5.96
C ILE A 13 8.97 -6.53 -6.72
N ASP A 14 7.98 -7.08 -7.43
CA ASP A 14 8.11 -8.34 -8.16
C ASP A 14 9.31 -8.33 -9.12
N GLY A 15 10.20 -9.31 -8.97
CA GLY A 15 11.37 -9.48 -9.85
C GLY A 15 12.60 -8.66 -9.45
N MET A 16 12.49 -7.80 -8.43
CA MET A 16 13.60 -7.00 -7.90
C MET A 16 14.06 -7.43 -6.50
N ASN A 17 13.41 -8.41 -5.88
CA ASN A 17 13.64 -8.86 -4.49
C ASN A 17 15.10 -9.30 -4.18
N LYS A 18 15.94 -9.53 -5.21
CA LYS A 18 17.36 -9.87 -5.05
C LYS A 18 18.30 -8.65 -5.15
N TYR A 19 17.76 -7.50 -5.53
CA TYR A 19 18.52 -6.33 -5.96
C TYR A 19 18.15 -5.06 -5.19
N ILE A 20 17.01 -5.05 -4.50
CA ILE A 20 16.56 -3.95 -3.66
C ILE A 20 16.21 -4.48 -2.27
N GLU A 21 16.45 -3.64 -1.26
CA GLU A 21 15.94 -3.88 0.08
C GLU A 21 14.43 -3.62 0.14
N ASP A 22 13.80 -4.20 1.14
CA ASP A 22 12.38 -4.04 1.44
C ASP A 22 12.02 -2.56 1.63
N GLU A 23 11.09 -2.03 0.83
CA GLU A 23 10.59 -0.66 0.98
C GLU A 23 9.45 -0.63 2.01
N TYR A 24 9.51 0.32 2.95
CA TYR A 24 8.47 0.45 3.97
C TYR A 24 7.19 1.00 3.33
N PHE A 25 6.06 0.38 3.69
CA PHE A 25 4.76 0.72 3.16
C PHE A 25 3.71 0.79 4.27
N GLN A 26 2.91 1.84 4.24
CA GLN A 26 1.86 2.09 5.22
C GLN A 26 0.56 2.46 4.51
N ILE A 27 -0.56 1.96 5.04
CA ILE A 27 -1.91 2.44 4.75
C ILE A 27 -2.56 2.87 6.06
N GLU A 28 -2.92 4.14 6.16
CA GLU A 28 -3.78 4.64 7.24
C GLU A 28 -5.20 4.81 6.72
N VAL A 29 -6.14 4.09 7.30
CA VAL A 29 -7.56 4.21 6.97
C VAL A 29 -8.17 5.32 7.83
N LEU A 30 -8.33 6.48 7.18
CA LEU A 30 -8.75 7.74 7.81
C LEU A 30 -10.26 7.76 8.10
N SER A 31 -11.06 7.26 7.16
CA SER A 31 -12.51 7.24 7.31
C SER A 31 -13.17 6.16 6.46
N ILE A 32 -14.36 5.77 6.92
CA ILE A 32 -15.31 4.94 6.17
C ILE A 32 -16.70 5.58 6.30
N ASP A 33 -17.40 5.75 5.19
CA ASP A 33 -18.77 6.25 5.19
C ASP A 33 -19.82 5.12 5.32
N ASP A 34 -21.09 5.49 5.46
CA ASP A 34 -22.19 4.53 5.61
C ASP A 34 -22.40 3.63 4.38
N ASN A 35 -21.85 4.01 3.22
CA ASN A 35 -21.88 3.22 1.99
C ASN A 35 -20.66 2.31 1.85
N GLY A 36 -19.73 2.34 2.82
CA GLY A 36 -18.50 1.57 2.79
C GLY A 36 -17.42 2.15 1.87
N ASN A 37 -17.50 3.44 1.52
CA ASN A 37 -16.42 4.13 0.84
C ASN A 37 -15.35 4.53 1.84
N LEU A 38 -14.09 4.27 1.50
CA LEU A 38 -12.92 4.53 2.32
C LEU A 38 -12.15 5.73 1.79
N SER A 39 -11.61 6.51 2.72
CA SER A 39 -10.52 7.44 2.48
C SER A 39 -9.29 6.97 3.25
N VAL A 40 -8.16 6.91 2.57
CA VAL A 40 -6.91 6.36 3.11
C VAL A 40 -5.75 7.24 2.72
N GLU A 41 -4.78 7.37 3.63
CA GLU A 41 -3.44 7.87 3.34
C GLU A 41 -2.50 6.68 3.17
N VAL A 42 -1.68 6.73 2.12
CA VAL A 42 -0.68 5.70 1.82
C VAL A 42 0.68 6.37 1.83
N SER A 43 1.61 5.81 2.59
CA SER A 43 2.99 6.28 2.67
C SER A 43 3.94 5.20 2.17
N GLU A 44 4.82 5.58 1.26
CA GLU A 44 5.88 4.74 0.70
C GLU A 44 7.22 5.38 1.01
N GLU A 45 8.08 4.67 1.74
CA GLU A 45 9.46 5.10 1.96
C GLU A 45 10.38 4.33 1.04
N LYS A 46 10.86 5.03 0.01
CA LYS A 46 11.77 4.46 -0.97
C LYS A 46 13.21 4.57 -0.50
N GLN A 47 13.93 3.47 -0.68
CA GLN A 47 15.37 3.49 -0.52
C GLN A 47 16.03 4.23 -1.70
N PRO A 48 17.15 4.91 -1.46
CA PRO A 48 17.85 5.62 -2.52
C PRO A 48 18.29 4.70 -3.66
N LYS A 49 18.11 5.16 -4.90
CA LYS A 49 18.65 4.47 -6.08
C LYS A 49 20.13 4.84 -6.26
N GLY A 50 21.04 3.91 -5.94
CA GLY A 50 22.47 4.00 -6.29
C GLY A 50 23.42 3.51 -5.19
N LEU A 51 24.58 2.97 -5.60
CA LEU A 51 25.66 2.46 -4.71
C LEU A 51 26.54 3.56 -4.10
N THR A 52 26.26 4.83 -4.39
CA THR A 52 27.14 5.96 -4.05
C THR A 52 26.34 7.07 -3.37
N ASP A 53 26.79 7.38 -2.16
CA ASP A 53 26.32 8.36 -1.18
C ASP A 53 24.98 8.04 -0.53
N THR A 54 25.01 8.02 0.82
CA THR A 54 23.86 8.06 1.74
C THR A 54 22.96 9.24 1.38
N LYS A 55 22.09 9.04 0.40
CA LYS A 55 20.94 9.90 0.21
C LYS A 55 19.89 9.54 1.26
N PRO A 56 19.19 10.53 1.83
CA PRO A 56 18.04 10.25 2.67
C PRO A 56 16.98 9.48 1.86
N SER A 57 16.23 8.61 2.51
CA SER A 57 15.06 7.95 1.93
C SER A 57 14.07 8.99 1.40
N GLU A 58 13.36 8.65 0.33
CA GLU A 58 12.31 9.50 -0.24
C GLU A 58 10.95 9.00 0.26
N LEU A 59 10.24 9.84 1.02
CA LEU A 59 8.88 9.55 1.47
C LEU A 59 7.87 10.12 0.48
N GLU A 60 7.02 9.26 -0.08
CA GLU A 60 5.89 9.65 -0.93
C GLU A 60 4.58 9.35 -0.21
N ASN A 61 3.66 10.33 -0.21
CA ASN A 61 2.34 10.18 0.38
C ASN A 61 1.25 10.33 -0.67
N TYR A 62 0.24 9.48 -0.60
CA TYR A 62 -0.89 9.44 -1.52
C TYR A 62 -2.20 9.37 -0.74
N ILE A 63 -3.16 10.20 -1.11
CA ILE A 63 -4.55 10.02 -0.67
C ILE A 63 -5.28 9.17 -1.71
N LEU A 64 -5.80 8.02 -1.27
CA LEU A 64 -6.62 7.15 -2.10
C LEU A 64 -8.06 7.14 -1.60
N LYS A 65 -8.97 6.85 -2.52
CA LYS A 65 -10.36 6.58 -2.21
C LYS A 65 -10.76 5.25 -2.82
N GLY A 66 -11.74 4.59 -2.22
CA GLY A 66 -12.21 3.33 -2.76
C GLY A 66 -13.23 2.64 -1.90
N SER A 67 -13.45 1.37 -2.16
CA SER A 67 -14.47 0.57 -1.48
C SER A 67 -14.16 -0.93 -1.60
N PHE A 68 -14.99 -1.73 -0.94
CA PHE A 68 -14.99 -3.18 -1.13
C PHE A 68 -15.82 -3.56 -2.35
N VAL A 69 -15.18 -4.16 -3.36
CA VAL A 69 -15.82 -4.69 -4.56
C VAL A 69 -15.66 -6.19 -4.56
N ASN A 70 -16.78 -6.93 -4.49
CA ASN A 70 -16.79 -8.40 -4.43
C ASN A 70 -15.90 -8.97 -3.30
N GLY A 71 -15.87 -8.31 -2.14
CA GLY A 71 -15.07 -8.72 -0.98
C GLY A 71 -13.61 -8.29 -1.01
N LYS A 72 -13.12 -7.70 -2.12
CA LYS A 72 -11.76 -7.17 -2.24
C LYS A 72 -11.75 -5.66 -2.02
N LEU A 73 -10.77 -5.19 -1.25
CA LEU A 73 -10.49 -3.77 -1.10
C LEU A 73 -9.88 -3.25 -2.40
N ARG A 74 -10.48 -2.21 -2.97
CA ARG A 74 -9.95 -1.52 -4.14
C ARG A 74 -9.85 -0.04 -3.82
N LEU A 75 -8.64 0.50 -3.84
CA LEU A 75 -8.31 1.89 -3.54
C LEU A 75 -7.55 2.48 -4.74
N SER A 76 -7.84 3.72 -5.12
CA SER A 76 -7.14 4.34 -6.23
C SER A 76 -7.15 5.86 -6.19
N ASN A 77 -6.17 6.44 -6.88
CA ASN A 77 -6.18 7.81 -7.40
C ASN A 77 -5.54 7.81 -8.80
N ASP A 78 -5.24 9.00 -9.34
CA ASP A 78 -4.67 9.15 -10.69
C ASP A 78 -3.26 8.51 -10.84
N SER A 79 -2.55 8.31 -9.73
CA SER A 79 -1.17 7.82 -9.71
C SER A 79 -1.03 6.38 -9.21
N VAL A 80 -1.93 5.90 -8.36
CA VAL A 80 -1.76 4.63 -7.63
C VAL A 80 -3.07 3.87 -7.58
N THR A 81 -2.98 2.54 -7.70
CA THR A 81 -4.07 1.62 -7.40
C THR A 81 -3.61 0.54 -6.44
N ILE A 82 -4.45 0.18 -5.47
CA ILE A 82 -4.26 -0.95 -4.57
C ILE A 82 -5.47 -1.88 -4.70
N GLU A 83 -5.20 -3.15 -4.92
CA GLU A 83 -6.19 -4.22 -4.88
C GLU A 83 -5.76 -5.26 -3.84
N ALA A 84 -6.54 -5.45 -2.78
CA ALA A 84 -6.15 -6.29 -1.65
C ALA A 84 -7.30 -7.11 -1.07
N ASP A 85 -6.94 -8.28 -0.54
CA ASP A 85 -7.78 -9.07 0.35
C ASP A 85 -7.51 -8.62 1.80
N LEU A 86 -8.60 -8.44 2.55
CA LEU A 86 -8.53 -8.12 3.98
C LEU A 86 -8.88 -9.37 4.79
N ASP A 87 -7.89 -9.93 5.46
CA ASP A 87 -8.08 -10.94 6.49
C ASP A 87 -8.41 -10.22 7.81
N ARG A 88 -9.71 -10.11 8.08
CA ARG A 88 -10.24 -9.39 9.25
C ARG A 88 -9.94 -10.11 10.56
N ASP A 89 -9.81 -11.44 10.52
CA ASP A 89 -9.63 -12.25 11.71
C ASP A 89 -8.19 -12.15 12.22
N ASN A 90 -7.24 -12.06 11.28
CA ASN A 90 -5.83 -11.95 11.60
C ASN A 90 -5.29 -10.51 11.57
N GLY A 91 -6.10 -9.53 11.12
CA GLY A 91 -5.66 -8.15 11.01
C GLY A 91 -4.57 -7.99 9.94
N ILE A 92 -4.75 -8.63 8.78
CA ILE A 92 -3.78 -8.61 7.68
C ILE A 92 -4.43 -8.10 6.39
N ILE A 93 -3.74 -7.20 5.69
CA ILE A 93 -4.07 -6.80 4.30
C ILE A 93 -3.02 -7.42 3.39
N LYS A 94 -3.44 -8.22 2.40
CA LYS A 94 -2.55 -8.77 1.37
C LYS A 94 -3.04 -8.39 -0.01
N GLY A 95 -2.17 -7.87 -0.86
CA GLY A 95 -2.62 -7.37 -2.15
C GLY A 95 -1.52 -6.97 -3.11
N VAL A 96 -1.94 -6.25 -4.12
CA VAL A 96 -1.07 -5.70 -5.16
C VAL A 96 -1.23 -4.18 -5.17
N TYR A 97 -0.09 -3.51 -5.20
CA TYR A 97 0.07 -2.07 -5.38
C TYR A 97 0.59 -1.82 -6.79
N PHE A 98 -0.07 -0.93 -7.53
CA PHE A 98 0.31 -0.52 -8.89
C PHE A 98 0.74 0.94 -8.87
N LYS A 99 2.01 1.19 -9.15
CA LYS A 99 2.54 2.54 -9.28
C LYS A 99 2.28 3.09 -10.68
N ASN A 100 1.95 4.37 -10.78
CA ASN A 100 1.52 5.05 -12.00
C ASN A 100 0.39 4.32 -12.74
N ASN A 101 -0.45 3.57 -12.00
CA ASN A 101 -1.49 2.71 -12.55
C ASN A 101 -1.00 1.79 -13.70
N THR A 102 0.29 1.42 -13.67
CA THR A 102 0.95 0.65 -14.73
C THR A 102 1.09 -0.81 -14.29
N PRO A 103 0.51 -1.79 -15.02
CA PRO A 103 0.56 -3.20 -14.64
C PRO A 103 1.98 -3.78 -14.49
N ASP A 104 2.94 -3.25 -15.24
CA ASP A 104 4.35 -3.67 -15.21
C ASP A 104 5.11 -3.14 -13.99
N LEU A 105 4.53 -2.19 -13.25
CA LEU A 105 5.08 -1.63 -12.00
C LEU A 105 4.22 -2.06 -10.81
N LYS A 106 3.95 -3.37 -10.75
CA LYS A 106 3.21 -3.98 -9.64
C LYS A 106 4.16 -4.46 -8.54
N ALA A 107 3.75 -4.26 -7.31
CA ALA A 107 4.41 -4.79 -6.13
C ALA A 107 3.39 -5.49 -5.25
N THR A 108 3.80 -6.57 -4.59
CA THR A 108 2.99 -7.27 -3.62
C THR A 108 3.11 -6.56 -2.27
N ILE A 109 2.00 -6.34 -1.58
CA ILE A 109 1.95 -5.79 -0.23
C ILE A 109 1.40 -6.82 0.74
N GLU A 110 2.00 -6.87 1.93
CA GLU A 110 1.48 -7.58 3.10
C GLU A 110 1.62 -6.67 4.31
N LEU A 111 0.49 -6.22 4.85
CA LEU A 111 0.41 -5.24 5.92
C LEU A 111 -0.30 -5.84 7.13
N ASN A 112 0.22 -5.56 8.31
CA ASN A 112 -0.37 -5.93 9.59
C ASN A 112 -0.97 -4.69 10.25
N LYS A 113 -2.09 -4.89 10.95
CA LYS A 113 -2.68 -3.84 11.76
C LYS A 113 -1.78 -3.52 12.96
N GLU A 114 -1.56 -2.24 13.22
CA GLU A 114 -0.86 -1.74 14.42
C GLU A 114 -1.76 -1.67 15.66
#